data_AF-A0A8D8D392-F1
#
_entry.id   AF-A0A8D8D392-F1
#
_cell.length_a   1.000
_cell.length_b   1.000
_cell.length_c   1.000
_cell.angle_alpha   90.00
_cell.angle_beta   90.00
_cell.angle_gamma   90.00
#
_symmetry.space_group_name_H-M   'P 1'
#
loop_
_entity.id
_entity.type
_entity.pdbx_description
1 polymer ?
#
loop_
_entity_poly.entity_id
_entity_poly.type
_entity_poly.pdbx_seq_one_letter_code
_entity_poly.pdbx_strand_id
1 'polypeptide(L)'
;ALTPPPTTPEWVKFCKQLFGGFSTLLWIGAILCFLAYGILAASEEEPANDNLYLGIVLSAVVMITGCFSYYQEAKSSKIMDSFKNLVPQQALVIRDGEKKNINAEEVAVGDLVEVKGGDRIPA
;
A
#
# COMPACT_ATOMS: atom_id res chain seq x y z
N ALA A 1 -24.41 -0.82 5.05
CA ALA A 1 -23.38 0.13 4.58
C ALA A 1 -22.04 -0.19 5.25
N LEU A 2 -21.15 -0.89 4.54
CA LEU A 2 -19.75 -1.01 4.96
C LEU A 2 -19.11 0.35 4.70
N THR A 3 -18.94 1.16 5.74
CA THR A 3 -18.17 2.41 5.62
C THR A 3 -16.81 2.09 4.99
N PRO A 4 -16.42 2.75 3.88
CA PRO A 4 -15.15 2.48 3.25
C PRO A 4 -14.04 2.72 4.29
N PRO A 5 -13.11 1.77 4.46
CA PRO A 5 -12.00 1.97 5.38
C PRO A 5 -11.23 3.22 4.95
N PRO A 6 -10.70 4.00 5.90
CA PRO A 6 -10.02 5.25 5.59
C PRO A 6 -8.92 5.01 4.55
N THR A 7 -8.97 5.78 3.46
CA THR A 7 -7.95 5.74 2.42
C THR A 7 -6.68 6.38 2.96
N THR A 8 -5.68 5.55 3.27
CA THR A 8 -4.35 6.07 3.58
C THR A 8 -3.71 6.60 2.30
N PRO A 9 -3.14 7.82 2.30
CA PRO A 9 -2.47 8.36 1.12
C PRO A 9 -1.33 7.46 0.64
N GLU A 10 -1.15 7.35 -0.68
CA GLU A 10 -0.08 6.51 -1.26
C GLU A 10 1.33 6.94 -0.81
N TRP A 11 1.55 8.25 -0.66
CA TRP A 11 2.83 8.76 -0.14
C TRP A 11 3.09 8.32 1.31
N VAL A 12 2.06 8.18 2.14
CA VAL A 12 2.19 7.70 3.53
C VAL A 12 2.59 6.22 3.54
N LYS A 13 1.98 5.41 2.66
CA LYS A 13 2.36 4.00 2.48
C LYS A 13 3.82 3.87 2.02
N PHE A 14 4.22 4.68 1.04
CA PHE A 14 5.59 4.72 0.55
C PHE A 14 6.58 5.10 1.66
N CYS A 15 6.33 6.17 2.42
CA CYS A 15 7.18 6.57 3.54
C CYS A 15 7.25 5.46 4.61
N LYS A 16 6.14 4.79 4.92
CA LYS A 16 6.11 3.70 5.89
C LYS A 16 7.00 2.53 5.46
N GLN A 17 7.08 2.26 4.16
CA GLN A 17 7.96 1.23 3.61
C GLN A 17 9.43 1.65 3.58
N LEU A 18 9.68 2.93 3.38
CA LEU A 18 11.03 3.51 3.35
C LEU A 18 11.67 3.58 4.76
N PHE A 19 10.85 3.68 5.80
CA PHE A 19 11.26 3.67 7.23
C PHE A 19 10.92 2.36 7.96
N GLY A 20 10.67 1.28 7.22
CA GLY A 20 10.35 -0.03 7.79
C GLY A 20 11.57 -0.93 7.98
N GLY A 21 11.68 -1.56 9.15
CA GLY A 21 12.59 -2.68 9.41
C GLY A 21 14.08 -2.39 9.12
N PHE A 22 14.62 -3.06 8.11
CA PHE A 22 16.03 -2.98 7.71
C PHE A 22 16.42 -1.64 7.07
N SER A 23 15.49 -0.97 6.39
CA SER A 23 15.77 0.33 5.75
C SER A 23 16.12 1.41 6.78
N THR A 24 15.59 1.34 7.99
CA THR A 24 15.89 2.26 9.09
C THR A 24 17.34 2.12 9.57
N LEU A 25 17.85 0.88 9.64
CA LEU A 25 19.26 0.62 9.97
C LEU A 25 20.19 1.20 8.91
N LEU A 26 19.84 1.07 7.62
CA LEU A 26 20.63 1.63 6.52
C LEU A 26 20.59 3.16 6.49
N TRP A 27 19.46 3.79 6.81
CA TRP A 27 19.37 5.25 6.95
C TRP A 27 20.27 5.77 8.07
N ILE A 28 20.29 5.09 9.22
CA ILE A 28 21.19 5.44 10.32
C ILE A 28 22.65 5.30 9.87
N GLY A 29 22.98 4.22 9.16
CA GLY A 29 24.31 4.01 8.57
C GLY A 29 24.71 5.12 7.60
N ALA A 30 23.83 5.49 6.67
CA ALA A 30 24.07 6.58 5.71
C ALA A 30 24.31 7.91 6.41
N ILE A 31 23.50 8.26 7.42
CA ILE A 31 23.64 9.48 8.22
C ILE A 31 24.97 9.47 8.98
N LEU A 32 25.37 8.34 9.57
CA LEU A 32 26.67 8.17 10.21
C LEU A 32 27.84 8.37 9.24
N CYS A 33 27.75 7.86 8.01
CA CYS A 33 28.78 8.07 7.00
C CYS A 33 28.91 9.54 6.59
N PHE A 34 27.79 10.26 6.44
CA PHE A 34 27.81 11.70 6.16
C PHE A 34 28.36 12.52 7.33
N LEU A 35 28.01 12.16 8.57
CA LEU A 35 28.57 12.77 9.78
C LEU A 35 30.07 12.53 9.89
N ALA A 36 30.52 11.29 9.68
CA ALA A 36 31.93 10.92 9.70
C ALA A 36 32.72 11.70 8.64
N TYR A 37 32.18 11.81 7.42
CA TYR A 37 32.76 12.63 6.36
C TYR A 37 32.82 14.11 6.76
N GLY A 38 31.75 14.66 7.35
CA GLY A 38 31.71 16.04 7.82
C GLY A 38 32.74 16.36 8.91
N ILE A 39 32.98 15.42 9.84
CA ILE A 39 34.00 15.57 10.89
C ILE A 39 35.42 15.46 10.30
N LEU A 40 35.66 14.50 9.41
CA LEU A 40 36.95 14.34 8.73
C LEU A 40 37.29 15.56 7.87
N ALA A 41 36.32 16.05 7.09
CA ALA A 41 36.49 17.24 6.24
C ALA A 41 36.75 18.52 7.04
N ALA A 42 36.39 18.56 8.33
CA ALA A 42 36.71 19.67 9.23
C ALA A 42 38.06 19.50 9.96
N SER A 43 38.61 18.28 10.02
CA SER A 43 39.80 17.95 10.81
C SER A 43 41.05 17.67 9.96
N GLU A 44 40.88 17.23 8.72
CA GLU A 44 41.95 16.88 7.77
C GLU A 44 41.84 17.70 6.48
N GLU A 45 42.96 18.13 5.90
CA GLU A 45 43.00 18.91 4.64
C GLU A 45 42.67 18.06 3.40
N GLU A 46 42.86 16.72 3.46
CA GLU A 46 42.53 15.76 2.39
C GLU A 46 41.65 14.61 2.92
N PRO A 47 40.36 14.84 3.18
CA PRO A 47 39.45 13.79 3.64
C PRO A 47 39.26 12.74 2.54
N ALA A 48 39.38 11.46 2.89
CA ALA A 48 39.06 10.37 1.98
C ALA A 48 37.58 10.43 1.55
N ASN A 49 37.34 10.49 0.24
CA ASN A 49 35.98 10.54 -0.33
C ASN A 49 35.18 9.24 -0.14
N ASP A 50 35.81 8.18 0.36
CA ASP A 50 35.21 6.86 0.58
C ASP A 50 33.93 6.93 1.42
N ASN A 51 33.93 7.73 2.50
CA ASN A 51 32.76 7.89 3.36
C ASN A 51 31.59 8.60 2.66
N LEU A 52 31.90 9.55 1.76
CA LEU A 52 30.90 10.24 0.96
C LEU A 52 30.28 9.28 -0.07
N TYR A 53 31.11 8.52 -0.79
CA TYR A 53 30.64 7.50 -1.73
C TYR A 53 29.79 6.44 -1.04
N LEU A 54 30.24 5.94 0.11
CA LEU A 54 29.51 4.95 0.90
C LEU A 54 28.14 5.48 1.34
N GLY A 55 28.07 6.73 1.83
CA GLY A 55 26.80 7.36 2.24
C GLY A 55 25.82 7.53 1.07
N ILE A 56 26.30 7.95 -0.10
CA ILE A 56 25.49 8.08 -1.32
C ILE A 56 25.00 6.71 -1.79
N VAL A 57 25.87 5.70 -1.83
CA VAL A 57 25.53 4.34 -2.25
C VAL A 57 24.48 3.74 -1.31
N LEU A 58 24.66 3.88 0.00
CA LEU A 58 23.67 3.40 0.99
C LEU A 58 22.31 4.07 0.79
N SER A 59 22.30 5.40 0.60
CA SER A 59 21.06 6.15 0.35
C SER A 59 20.37 5.69 -0.93
N ALA A 60 21.12 5.47 -2.01
CA ALA A 60 20.59 4.97 -3.27
C ALA A 60 20.03 3.54 -3.13
N VAL A 61 20.73 2.66 -2.42
CA VAL A 61 20.25 1.29 -2.15
C VAL A 61 18.93 1.32 -1.40
N VAL A 62 18.81 2.15 -0.35
CA VAL A 62 17.55 2.28 0.42
C VAL A 62 16.41 2.84 -0.43
N MET A 63 16.70 3.79 -1.33
CA MET A 63 15.72 4.32 -2.26
C MET A 63 15.18 3.21 -3.18
N ILE A 64 16.06 2.40 -3.76
CA ILE A 64 15.70 1.32 -4.68
C ILE A 64 14.91 0.24 -3.96
N THR A 65 15.37 -0.19 -2.77
CA THR A 65 14.65 -1.21 -1.98
C THR A 65 13.29 -0.70 -1.52
N GLY A 66 13.18 0.57 -1.12
CA GLY A 66 11.92 1.23 -0.81
C GLY A 66 10.94 1.22 -2.00
N CYS A 67 11.41 1.60 -3.20
CA CYS A 67 10.62 1.54 -4.43
C CYS A 67 10.13 0.12 -4.77
N PHE A 68 11.03 -0.88 -4.71
CA PHE A 68 10.68 -2.27 -4.96
C PHE A 68 9.66 -2.81 -3.98
N SER A 69 9.79 -2.45 -2.71
CA SER A 69 8.92 -2.91 -1.66
C SER A 69 7.54 -2.25 -1.73
N TYR A 70 7.49 -0.94 -2.04
CA TYR A 70 6.25 -0.24 -2.38
C TYR A 70 5.54 -0.89 -3.57
N TYR A 71 6.27 -1.23 -4.63
CA TYR A 71 5.68 -1.88 -5.80
C TYR A 71 5.06 -3.25 -5.47
N GLN A 72 5.73 -4.04 -4.61
CA GLN A 72 5.19 -5.31 -4.12
C GLN A 72 3.90 -5.12 -3.30
N GLU A 73 3.87 -4.12 -2.42
CA GLU A 73 2.69 -3.84 -1.60
C GLU A 73 1.52 -3.26 -2.42
N ALA A 74 1.82 -2.40 -3.38
CA ALA A 74 0.85 -1.85 -4.32
C ALA A 74 0.21 -2.96 -5.17
N LYS A 75 1.00 -3.95 -5.61
CA LYS A 75 0.49 -5.14 -6.32
C LYS A 75 -0.49 -5.94 -5.45
N SER A 76 -0.16 -6.14 -4.16
CA SER A 76 -1.05 -6.82 -3.21
C SER A 76 -2.35 -6.04 -2.96
N SER A 77 -2.29 -4.71 -2.80
CA SER A 77 -3.48 -3.86 -2.67
C SER A 77 -4.40 -3.95 -3.89
N LYS A 78 -3.85 -3.93 -5.12
CA LYS A 78 -4.63 -4.04 -6.37
C LYS A 78 -5.40 -5.36 -6.49
N ILE A 79 -4.85 -6.45 -5.97
CA ILE A 79 -5.54 -7.75 -5.96
C ILE A 79 -6.76 -7.68 -5.04
N MET A 80 -6.63 -7.10 -3.84
CA MET A 80 -7.75 -6.92 -2.91
C MET A 80 -8.85 -6.01 -3.49
N ASP A 81 -8.48 -4.93 -4.16
CA ASP A 81 -9.47 -4.05 -4.81
C ASP A 81 -10.19 -4.77 -5.97
N SER A 82 -9.49 -5.66 -6.67
CA SER A 82 -10.10 -6.53 -7.69
C SER A 82 -11.11 -7.49 -7.06
N PHE A 83 -10.88 -8.02 -5.85
CA PHE A 83 -11.87 -8.81 -5.11
C PHE A 83 -13.14 -8.03 -4.77
N LYS A 84 -13.03 -6.77 -4.36
CA LYS A 84 -14.20 -5.91 -4.11
C LYS A 84 -15.04 -5.69 -5.37
N ASN A 85 -14.38 -5.50 -6.51
CA ASN A 85 -15.06 -5.35 -7.81
C ASN A 85 -15.69 -6.66 -8.34
N LEU A 86 -15.39 -7.80 -7.71
CA LEU A 86 -16.00 -9.08 -8.07
C LEU A 86 -17.33 -9.33 -7.34
N VAL A 87 -17.64 -8.60 -6.27
CA VAL A 87 -18.96 -8.66 -5.60
C VAL A 87 -20.01 -8.07 -6.55
N PRO A 88 -21.12 -8.78 -6.82
CA PRO A 88 -22.17 -8.26 -7.71
C PRO A 88 -22.68 -6.91 -7.20
N GLN A 89 -22.75 -5.90 -8.07
CA GLN A 89 -23.27 -4.58 -7.71
C GLN A 89 -24.80 -4.56 -7.60
N GLN A 90 -25.49 -5.59 -8.06
CA GLN A 90 -26.94 -5.63 -8.12
C GLN A 90 -27.46 -7.04 -7.82
N ALA A 91 -28.53 -7.10 -7.04
CA ALA A 91 -29.23 -8.31 -6.63
C ALA A 91 -30.73 -8.15 -6.93
N LEU A 92 -31.31 -9.15 -7.56
CA LEU A 92 -32.75 -9.20 -7.80
C LEU A 92 -33.44 -9.73 -6.53
N VAL A 93 -34.20 -8.88 -5.85
CA VAL A 93 -34.96 -9.24 -4.65
C VAL A 93 -36.45 -9.07 -4.86
N ILE A 94 -37.25 -9.83 -4.13
CA ILE A 94 -38.71 -9.73 -4.10
C ILE A 94 -39.10 -9.09 -2.77
N ARG A 95 -39.57 -7.84 -2.83
CA ARG A 95 -40.13 -7.09 -1.69
C ARG A 95 -41.53 -6.61 -2.07
N ASP A 96 -42.48 -6.74 -1.15
CA ASP A 96 -43.89 -6.35 -1.37
C ASP A 96 -44.57 -7.06 -2.56
N GLY A 97 -44.09 -8.26 -2.93
CA GLY A 97 -44.61 -9.03 -4.06
C GLY A 97 -44.12 -8.58 -5.44
N GLU A 98 -43.28 -7.55 -5.53
CA GLU A 98 -42.68 -7.07 -6.77
C GLU A 98 -41.19 -7.40 -6.87
N LYS A 99 -40.72 -7.71 -8.09
CA LYS A 99 -39.30 -7.94 -8.36
C LYS A 99 -38.59 -6.60 -8.51
N LYS A 100 -37.64 -6.32 -7.62
CA LYS A 100 -36.82 -5.11 -7.63
C LYS A 100 -35.35 -5.48 -7.74
N ASN A 101 -34.64 -4.83 -8.65
CA ASN A 101 -33.20 -4.95 -8.75
C ASN A 101 -32.58 -3.88 -7.85
N ILE A 102 -32.04 -4.29 -6.71
CA ILE A 102 -31.46 -3.39 -5.70
C ILE A 102 -29.95 -3.58 -5.65
N ASN A 103 -29.24 -2.60 -5.13
CA ASN A 103 -27.80 -2.72 -4.93
C ASN A 103 -27.53 -3.85 -3.93
N ALA A 104 -26.51 -4.69 -4.15
CA ALA A 104 -26.19 -5.79 -3.23
C ALA A 104 -25.90 -5.28 -1.80
N GLU A 105 -25.47 -4.03 -1.65
CA GLU A 105 -25.27 -3.36 -0.37
C GLU A 105 -26.58 -3.06 0.41
N GLU A 106 -27.72 -3.06 -0.27
CA GLU A 106 -29.06 -2.78 0.28
C GLU A 106 -29.86 -4.07 0.59
N VAL A 107 -29.31 -5.24 0.24
CA VAL A 107 -29.88 -6.55 0.57
C VAL A 107 -29.71 -6.78 2.06
N ALA A 108 -30.80 -7.13 2.74
CA ALA A 108 -30.82 -7.40 4.17
C ALA A 108 -31.17 -8.86 4.46
N VAL A 109 -30.80 -9.33 5.64
CA VAL A 109 -31.17 -10.67 6.12
C VAL A 109 -32.69 -10.76 6.24
N GLY A 110 -33.32 -11.60 5.41
CA GLY A 110 -34.78 -11.76 5.35
C GLY A 110 -35.39 -11.46 3.98
N ASP A 111 -34.63 -10.91 3.02
CA ASP A 111 -35.09 -10.72 1.65
C ASP A 111 -35.14 -12.03 0.86
N LEU A 112 -36.13 -12.17 -0.02
CA LEU A 112 -36.20 -13.26 -0.98
C LEU A 112 -35.44 -12.87 -2.26
N VAL A 113 -34.28 -13.48 -2.48
CA VAL A 113 -33.42 -13.21 -3.63
C VAL A 113 -33.72 -14.20 -4.77
N GLU A 114 -33.92 -13.70 -5.98
CA GLU A 114 -34.08 -14.51 -7.19
C GLU A 114 -32.75 -14.54 -7.96
N VAL A 115 -32.17 -15.72 -8.12
CA VAL A 115 -30.87 -15.91 -8.78
C VAL A 115 -31.09 -16.60 -10.13
N LYS A 116 -30.60 -16.02 -11.23
CA LYS A 116 -30.65 -16.67 -12.55
C LYS A 116 -29.32 -17.36 -12.86
N GLY A 117 -29.36 -18.34 -13.77
CA GLY A 117 -28.15 -19.02 -14.25
C GLY A 117 -27.20 -18.03 -14.95
N GLY A 118 -26.10 -17.67 -14.27
CA GLY A 118 -25.13 -16.67 -14.74
C GLY A 118 -24.90 -15.51 -13.75
N ASP A 119 -25.80 -15.33 -12.78
CA ASP A 119 -25.66 -14.29 -11.76
C ASP A 119 -24.67 -14.70 -10.66
N ARG A 120 -23.88 -13.74 -10.17
CA ARG A 120 -23.03 -13.95 -8.99
C ARG A 120 -23.90 -13.88 -7.73
N ILE A 121 -23.65 -14.80 -6.79
CA ILE A 121 -24.41 -14.88 -5.54
C ILE A 121 -24.13 -13.62 -4.70
N PRO A 122 -25.17 -12.81 -4.37
CA PRO A 122 -25.00 -11.50 -3.75
C PRO A 122 -24.83 -11.50 -2.23
N ALA A 123 -25.12 -12.60 -1.54
CA ALA A 123 -24.92 -12.80 -0.10
C ALA A 123 -24.73 -14.29 0.23
#